data_AF-A0A2V1C7V5-F1
#
_entry.id   AF-A0A2V1C7V5-F1
#
_cell.length_a   1.000
_cell.length_b   1.000
_cell.length_c   1.000
_cell.angle_alpha   90.00
_cell.angle_beta   90.00
_cell.angle_gamma   90.00
#
_symmetry.space_group_name_H-M   'P 1'
#
loop_
_entity.id
_entity.type
_entity.pdbx_description
1 polymer ?
#
loop_
_entity_poly.entity_id
_entity_poly.type
_entity_poly.pdbx_seq_one_letter_code
_entity_poly.pdbx_strand_id
1 'polypeptide(L)'
;VIQATQVAASNKRRAEQEIQRPVYARCATCEKRYDVNDNYREECSGHPEGEKVIDDEGEYWADWDDECHGYPENLIDDPEHAEGFMWSCCAGQLNSEGCVKGRHEPQANGYRR
;
A
#
# COMPACT_ATOMS: atom_id res chain seq x y z
N VAL A 1 -32.24 61.79 -11.62
CA VAL A 1 -32.29 60.72 -10.58
C VAL A 1 -31.69 59.45 -11.19
N ILE A 2 -30.51 59.10 -10.70
CA ILE A 2 -29.80 57.79 -10.60
C ILE A 2 -29.88 56.75 -11.75
N GLN A 3 -28.66 56.31 -12.12
CA GLN A 3 -28.20 55.27 -13.04
C GLN A 3 -28.83 53.88 -12.84
N ALA A 4 -28.72 53.00 -13.86
CA ALA A 4 -28.29 51.62 -13.67
C ALA A 4 -27.85 50.97 -15.00
N THR A 5 -26.55 50.95 -15.26
CA THR A 5 -25.90 50.01 -16.17
C THR A 5 -26.00 48.59 -15.57
N GLN A 6 -26.54 47.65 -16.34
CA GLN A 6 -26.57 46.24 -15.92
C GLN A 6 -25.20 45.61 -16.16
N VAL A 7 -24.56 45.16 -15.07
CA VAL A 7 -23.30 44.41 -15.08
C VAL A 7 -23.55 43.00 -14.55
N ALA A 8 -23.01 42.02 -15.29
CA ALA A 8 -22.58 40.67 -14.90
C ALA A 8 -23.62 39.58 -14.57
N ALA A 9 -23.37 38.40 -15.15
CA ALA A 9 -22.83 37.28 -14.36
C ALA A 9 -22.12 36.27 -15.30
N SER A 10 -20.79 36.29 -15.32
CA SER A 10 -20.00 35.23 -15.94
C SER A 10 -19.94 34.03 -14.98
N ASN A 11 -20.49 32.89 -15.38
CA ASN A 11 -20.50 31.63 -14.63
C ASN A 11 -19.10 30.97 -14.58
N LYS A 12 -18.10 31.64 -14.00
CA LYS A 12 -16.74 31.09 -13.83
C LYS A 12 -16.53 30.28 -12.55
N ARG A 13 -17.58 29.98 -11.78
CA ARG A 13 -17.50 29.34 -10.46
C ARG A 13 -17.37 27.80 -10.49
N ARG A 14 -16.77 27.21 -11.53
CA ARG A 14 -16.56 25.76 -11.61
C ARG A 14 -15.10 25.33 -11.74
N ALA A 15 -14.14 26.25 -11.73
CA ALA A 15 -12.74 25.99 -12.04
C ALA A 15 -11.73 26.36 -10.94
N GLU A 16 -12.18 26.54 -9.70
CA GLU A 16 -11.33 26.70 -8.52
C GLU A 16 -11.76 25.67 -7.46
N GLN A 17 -11.63 24.37 -7.78
CA GLN A 17 -11.22 23.48 -6.70
C GLN A 17 -9.80 23.92 -6.38
N GLU A 18 -9.63 24.63 -5.28
CA GLU A 18 -8.35 25.04 -4.72
C GLU A 18 -7.40 23.85 -4.86
N ILE A 19 -6.37 23.97 -5.71
CA ILE A 19 -5.43 22.86 -5.97
C ILE A 19 -4.65 22.68 -4.66
N GLN A 20 -5.20 21.88 -3.76
CA GLN A 20 -4.49 21.50 -2.54
C GLN A 20 -3.25 20.76 -2.98
N ARG A 21 -2.09 21.26 -2.52
CA ARG A 21 -0.83 20.60 -2.79
C ARG A 21 -0.86 19.22 -2.12
N PRO A 22 -0.51 18.14 -2.84
CA PRO A 22 -0.51 16.80 -2.26
C PRO A 22 0.47 16.73 -1.09
N VAL A 23 0.05 16.10 0.00
CA VAL A 23 0.86 15.90 1.21
C VAL A 23 1.15 14.41 1.31
N TYR A 24 2.36 14.01 0.94
CA TYR A 24 2.71 12.59 0.92
C TYR A 24 3.18 12.09 2.28
N ALA A 25 2.66 10.93 2.70
CA ALA A 25 3.13 10.17 3.84
C ALA A 25 3.47 8.73 3.44
N ARG A 26 4.21 8.01 4.29
CA ARG A 26 4.48 6.57 4.15
C ARG A 26 3.54 5.79 5.06
N CYS A 27 2.85 4.81 4.50
CA CYS A 27 1.89 4.00 5.25
C CYS A 27 2.61 3.04 6.22
N ALA A 28 2.11 2.90 7.44
CA ALA A 28 2.63 1.95 8.42
C ALA A 28 2.29 0.48 8.10
N THR A 29 1.17 0.24 7.39
CA THR A 29 0.64 -1.10 7.11
C THR A 29 1.19 -1.71 5.83
N CYS A 30 1.28 -0.92 4.75
CA CYS A 30 1.68 -1.41 3.42
C CYS A 30 2.96 -0.77 2.88
N GLU A 31 3.58 0.13 3.64
CA GLU A 31 4.83 0.84 3.31
C GLU A 31 4.82 1.71 2.04
N LYS A 32 3.73 1.71 1.29
CA LYS A 32 3.54 2.56 0.11
C LYS A 32 3.41 4.03 0.51
N ARG A 33 3.86 4.91 -0.39
CA ARG A 33 3.62 6.36 -0.29
C ARG A 33 2.19 6.66 -0.76
N TYR A 34 1.48 7.51 -0.02
CA TYR A 34 0.12 7.93 -0.34
C TYR A 34 -0.05 9.43 -0.10
N ASP A 35 -1.02 10.06 -0.77
CA ASP A 35 -1.40 11.44 -0.48
C ASP A 35 -2.43 11.44 0.67
N VAL A 36 -2.13 12.19 1.73
CA VAL A 36 -3.00 12.32 2.90
C VAL A 36 -4.34 12.98 2.52
N ASN A 37 -4.35 13.81 1.48
CA ASN A 37 -5.56 14.47 1.00
C ASN A 37 -6.40 13.56 0.07
N ASP A 38 -5.84 12.45 -0.41
CA ASP A 38 -6.46 11.50 -1.35
C ASP A 38 -6.30 10.07 -0.79
N ASN A 39 -7.05 9.76 0.27
CA ASN A 39 -6.98 8.49 1.02
C ASN A 39 -8.39 7.95 1.32
N TYR A 40 -8.85 7.07 0.44
CA TYR A 40 -10.14 6.41 0.48
C TYR A 40 -10.09 5.07 1.22
N ARG A 41 -11.28 4.53 1.51
CA ARG A 41 -11.42 3.23 2.14
C ARG A 41 -10.93 2.15 1.16
N GLU A 42 -10.20 1.16 1.68
CA GLU A 42 -9.72 -0.03 0.95
C GLU A 42 -8.57 0.21 -0.05
N GLU A 43 -7.96 1.41 -0.07
CA GLU A 43 -6.75 1.67 -0.87
C GLU A 43 -5.48 1.09 -0.25
N CYS A 44 -5.49 0.89 1.08
CA CYS A 44 -4.41 0.23 1.78
C CYS A 44 -4.73 -1.25 1.95
N SER A 45 -3.84 -2.10 1.46
CA SER A 45 -3.80 -3.54 1.75
C SER A 45 -2.39 -3.92 2.19
N GLY A 46 -2.23 -4.62 3.32
CA GLY A 46 -0.93 -5.12 3.76
C GLY A 46 -1.01 -6.34 4.68
N HIS A 47 0.17 -6.81 5.10
CA HIS A 47 0.38 -7.89 6.05
C HIS A 47 1.12 -7.34 7.29
N PRO A 48 0.50 -6.46 8.11
CA PRO A 48 1.20 -5.68 9.13
C PRO A 48 1.88 -6.51 10.24
N GLU A 49 1.34 -7.70 10.53
CA GLU A 49 1.89 -8.67 11.49
C GLU A 49 2.43 -9.91 10.76
N GLY A 50 2.50 -9.88 9.44
CA GLY A 50 2.95 -10.99 8.62
C GLY A 50 4.46 -11.02 8.53
N GLU A 51 5.03 -12.20 8.75
CA GLU A 51 6.40 -12.53 8.42
C GLU A 51 6.38 -13.46 7.21
N LYS A 52 7.40 -13.36 6.35
CA LYS A 52 7.59 -14.32 5.27
C LYS A 52 8.08 -15.63 5.89
N VAL A 53 7.45 -16.74 5.54
CA VAL A 53 7.81 -18.08 6.00
C VAL A 53 7.82 -19.06 4.84
N ILE A 54 8.59 -20.14 4.94
CA ILE A 54 8.59 -21.23 3.95
C ILE A 54 7.21 -21.88 3.94
N ASP A 55 6.68 -22.16 2.75
CA ASP A 55 5.52 -23.01 2.55
C ASP A 55 5.98 -24.48 2.55
N ASP A 56 5.89 -25.13 3.71
CA ASP A 56 6.28 -26.54 3.90
C ASP A 56 5.19 -27.53 3.49
N GLU A 57 3.95 -27.05 3.34
CA GLU A 57 2.82 -27.84 2.85
C GLU A 57 2.73 -27.83 1.31
N GLY A 58 3.42 -26.89 0.65
CA GLY A 58 3.46 -26.75 -0.80
C GLY A 58 4.46 -27.68 -1.51
N GLU A 59 4.23 -27.90 -2.81
CA GLU A 59 5.08 -28.75 -3.65
C GLU A 59 6.35 -28.03 -4.17
N TYR A 60 6.46 -26.72 -3.98
CA TYR A 60 7.54 -25.91 -4.56
C TYR A 60 8.93 -26.37 -4.10
N TRP A 61 9.07 -26.74 -2.83
CA TRP A 61 10.33 -27.21 -2.24
C TRP A 61 10.45 -28.74 -2.13
N ALA A 62 9.45 -29.50 -2.60
CA ALA A 62 9.41 -30.96 -2.37
C ALA A 62 10.63 -31.71 -2.95
N ASP A 63 11.15 -31.24 -4.09
CA ASP A 63 12.34 -31.79 -4.76
C ASP A 63 13.62 -30.98 -4.48
N TRP A 64 13.58 -30.02 -3.54
CA TRP A 64 14.73 -29.16 -3.25
C TRP A 64 15.78 -29.89 -2.42
N ASP A 65 17.03 -29.86 -2.88
CA ASP A 65 18.18 -30.42 -2.18
C ASP A 65 19.05 -29.30 -1.59
N ASP A 66 18.99 -29.15 -0.26
CA ASP A 66 19.74 -28.16 0.50
C ASP A 66 21.27 -28.33 0.36
N GLU A 67 21.78 -29.55 0.14
CA GLU A 67 23.22 -29.78 -0.05
C GLU A 67 23.71 -29.25 -1.40
N CYS A 68 22.85 -29.24 -2.42
CA CYS A 68 23.16 -28.79 -3.76
C CYS A 68 22.86 -27.31 -3.99
N HIS A 69 21.74 -26.81 -3.45
CA HIS A 69 21.23 -25.46 -3.73
C HIS A 69 21.28 -24.51 -2.52
N GLY A 70 21.61 -25.02 -1.33
CA GLY A 70 21.54 -24.27 -0.08
C GLY A 70 20.13 -24.18 0.50
N TYR A 71 20.01 -23.60 1.70
CA TYR A 71 18.73 -23.51 2.39
C TYR A 71 17.74 -22.56 1.68
N PRO A 72 16.48 -22.97 1.48
CA PRO A 72 15.42 -22.14 0.91
C PRO A 72 15.26 -20.78 1.58
N GLU A 73 15.48 -20.68 2.90
CA GLU A 73 15.39 -19.41 3.65
C GLU A 73 16.23 -18.28 3.05
N ASN A 74 17.34 -18.60 2.36
CA ASN A 74 18.19 -17.60 1.71
C ASN A 74 17.53 -16.97 0.46
N LEU A 75 16.45 -17.55 -0.04
CA LEU A 75 15.72 -17.16 -1.26
C LEU A 75 14.44 -16.37 -0.94
N ILE A 76 14.21 -16.02 0.33
CA ILE A 76 12.97 -15.37 0.82
C ILE A 76 12.68 -13.98 0.23
N ASP A 77 13.71 -13.30 -0.27
CA ASP A 77 13.62 -12.02 -0.97
C ASP A 77 13.77 -12.16 -2.49
N ASP A 78 13.95 -13.38 -2.99
CA ASP A 78 14.05 -13.67 -4.42
C ASP A 78 12.64 -13.77 -5.04
N PRO A 79 12.27 -12.86 -5.97
CA PRO A 79 10.97 -12.91 -6.63
C PRO A 79 10.74 -14.18 -7.45
N GLU A 80 11.79 -14.87 -7.92
CA GLU A 80 11.66 -16.13 -8.66
C GLU A 80 11.19 -17.27 -7.76
N HIS A 81 11.50 -17.21 -6.47
CA HIS A 81 11.17 -18.22 -5.47
C HIS A 81 9.97 -17.84 -4.58
N ALA A 82 9.29 -16.72 -4.88
CA ALA A 82 8.20 -16.19 -4.06
C ALA A 82 7.02 -17.16 -3.88
N GLU A 83 6.82 -18.09 -4.83
CA GLU A 83 5.78 -19.12 -4.75
C GLU A 83 6.04 -20.15 -3.64
N GLY A 84 7.31 -20.38 -3.28
CA GLY A 84 7.68 -21.26 -2.17
C GLY A 84 7.53 -20.63 -0.78
N PHE A 85 7.04 -19.40 -0.69
CA PHE A 85 6.86 -18.73 0.59
C PHE A 85 5.44 -18.22 0.75
N MET A 86 5.06 -18.02 2.01
CA MET A 86 3.77 -17.50 2.43
C MET A 86 3.90 -16.46 3.53
N TRP A 87 2.83 -15.72 3.76
CA TRP A 87 2.69 -14.80 4.89
C TRP A 87 2.13 -15.54 6.10
N SER A 88 2.84 -15.47 7.23
CA SER A 88 2.42 -16.12 8.49
C SER A 88 1.06 -15.64 9.02
N CYS A 89 0.67 -14.40 8.71
CA CYS A 89 -0.58 -13.80 9.20
C CYS A 89 -1.86 -14.36 8.56
N CYS A 90 -1.79 -14.93 7.36
CA CYS A 90 -3.00 -15.39 6.64
C CYS A 90 -2.78 -16.62 5.76
N ALA A 91 -1.58 -17.22 5.79
CA ALA A 91 -1.20 -18.33 4.93
C ALA A 91 -1.36 -18.05 3.42
N GLY A 92 -1.30 -16.77 3.02
CA GLY A 92 -1.36 -16.37 1.61
C GLY A 92 0.04 -16.34 1.00
N GLN A 93 0.14 -16.59 -0.31
CA GLN A 93 1.40 -16.48 -1.06
C GLN A 93 2.03 -15.08 -0.92
N LEU A 94 3.35 -14.97 -1.07
CA LEU A 94 4.07 -13.69 -0.95
C LEU A 94 3.57 -12.60 -1.92
N ASN A 95 3.11 -13.01 -3.10
CA ASN A 95 2.58 -12.13 -4.15
C ASN A 95 1.09 -11.77 -3.95
N SER A 96 0.44 -12.30 -2.91
CA SER A 96 -0.98 -12.06 -2.67
C SER A 96 -1.25 -10.64 -2.17
N GLU A 97 -2.50 -10.21 -2.30
CA GLU A 97 -2.94 -8.95 -1.71
C GLU A 97 -2.96 -9.05 -0.19
N GLY A 98 -2.64 -7.94 0.48
CA GLY A 98 -2.67 -7.82 1.93
C GLY A 98 -3.98 -8.32 2.56
N CYS A 99 -3.86 -9.15 3.59
CA CYS A 99 -5.01 -9.71 4.32
C CYS A 99 -5.76 -8.66 5.16
N VAL A 100 -5.11 -7.54 5.48
CA VAL A 100 -5.72 -6.40 6.15
C VAL A 100 -5.95 -5.28 5.15
N LYS A 101 -7.21 -4.82 5.03
CA LYS A 101 -7.62 -3.73 4.14
C LYS A 101 -8.18 -2.54 4.91
N GLY A 102 -7.85 -1.33 4.47
CA GLY A 102 -8.27 -0.11 5.16
C GLY A 102 -7.85 1.17 4.46
N ARG A 103 -7.80 2.26 5.22
CA ARG A 103 -7.17 3.51 4.80
C ARG A 103 -5.67 3.43 5.09
N HIS A 104 -4.87 4.21 4.38
CA HIS A 104 -3.47 4.34 4.75
C HIS A 104 -3.34 5.04 6.10
N GLU A 105 -2.56 4.43 7.00
CA GLU A 105 -2.21 5.01 8.29
C GLU A 105 -0.78 5.53 8.30
N PRO A 106 -0.50 6.74 8.80
CA PRO A 106 0.85 7.26 8.88
C PRO A 106 1.65 6.52 9.96
N GLN A 107 2.96 6.35 9.75
CA GLN A 107 3.86 5.87 10.80
C GLN A 107 3.80 6.81 12.01
N ALA A 108 3.64 6.25 13.22
CA ALA A 108 3.37 6.98 14.47
C ALA A 108 4.43 8.07 14.82
N ASN A 109 5.58 8.09 14.14
CA ASN A 109 6.68 9.00 14.43
C ASN A 109 6.64 10.36 13.68
N GLY A 110 5.54 10.68 12.98
CA GLY A 110 5.42 11.91 12.17
C GLY A 110 4.85 13.15 12.88
N TYR A 111 4.27 13.02 14.08
CA TYR A 111 3.62 14.14 14.78
C TYR A 111 4.49 14.65 15.94
N ARG A 112 5.58 15.38 15.62
CA ARG A 112 6.14 16.32 16.60
C ARG A 112 5.34 17.62 16.50
N ARG A 113 4.57 17.90 17.56
CA ARG A 113 3.92 19.20 17.80
C ARG A 113 4.96 20.27 18.08
#